data_AF-A0A1Y2BWJ5-F1
#
_entry.id   AF-A0A1Y2BWJ5-F1
#
_cell.length_a   1.000
_cell.length_b   1.000
_cell.length_c   1.000
_cell.angle_alpha   90.00
_cell.angle_beta   90.00
_cell.angle_gamma   90.00
#
_symmetry.space_group_name_H-M   'P 1'
#
loop_
_entity.id
_entity.type
_entity.pdbx_description
1 polymer ?
#
loop_
_entity_poly.entity_id
_entity_poly.type
_entity_poly.pdbx_seq_one_letter_code
_entity_poly.pdbx_strand_id
1 'polypeptide(L)'
;MPNMHDFILCQAYFTKSGTRSPLYAGLDAEMFLNNYFQLSAAVRLTFCAFAAHDLSNETLAISYYKRARKALARKPFIKPSLELVQTYTCLFHFAINKGQPVIALQFLRSGLQSIRELKLDVDPDDSPWLYSLNLSERRKEERRRTFWQIFWHWSWQRALSDEDIIDFPITSVNVKPPSQVFDPLPIFPVNAVKNWECCILNLMGDIKRRYMIPPRRILDLLASEDQISLGMHLVSTQSSIPARFC
;
A
#
# COMPACT_ATOMS: atom_id res chain seq x y z
N MET A 1 25.82 -8.62 -0.31
CA MET A 1 26.29 -7.26 0.01
C MET A 1 25.55 -6.28 -0.89
N PRO A 2 25.18 -5.07 -0.42
CA PRO A 2 24.73 -4.02 -1.34
C PRO A 2 25.81 -3.72 -2.35
N ASN A 3 25.45 -3.49 -3.60
CA ASN A 3 26.38 -3.10 -4.64
C ASN A 3 25.96 -1.73 -5.24
N MET A 4 26.90 -1.06 -5.90
CA MET A 4 26.66 0.24 -6.52
C MET A 4 25.69 0.17 -7.71
N HIS A 5 25.67 -0.94 -8.45
CA HIS A 5 24.76 -1.11 -9.59
C HIS A 5 23.28 -1.13 -9.16
N ASP A 6 22.97 -1.82 -8.06
CA ASP A 6 21.65 -1.89 -7.45
C ASP A 6 21.20 -0.48 -6.99
N PHE A 7 22.13 0.33 -6.46
CA PHE A 7 21.87 1.74 -6.11
C PHE A 7 21.55 2.59 -7.34
N ILE A 8 22.40 2.55 -8.37
CA ILE A 8 22.21 3.31 -9.62
C ILE A 8 20.86 2.95 -10.26
N LEU A 9 20.50 1.66 -10.22
CA LEU A 9 19.21 1.18 -10.72
C LEU A 9 18.03 1.84 -9.98
N CYS A 10 18.06 1.85 -8.64
CA CYS A 10 17.02 2.50 -7.83
C CYS A 10 17.00 4.02 -8.02
N GLN A 11 18.17 4.65 -8.08
CA GLN A 11 18.30 6.09 -8.33
C GLN A 11 17.65 6.46 -9.67
N ALA A 12 17.98 5.74 -10.74
CA ALA A 12 17.40 5.95 -12.06
C ALA A 12 15.87 5.81 -12.05
N TYR A 13 15.34 4.82 -11.32
CA TYR A 13 13.90 4.63 -11.16
C TYR A 13 13.21 5.83 -10.47
N PHE A 14 13.71 6.27 -9.31
CA PHE A 14 13.07 7.36 -8.56
C PHE A 14 13.22 8.72 -9.24
N THR A 15 14.40 8.99 -9.80
CA THR A 15 14.73 10.30 -10.41
C THR A 15 14.45 10.38 -11.91
N LYS A 16 13.94 9.29 -12.52
CA LYS A 16 13.86 9.12 -13.99
C LYS A 16 15.20 9.50 -14.64
N SER A 17 16.25 8.81 -14.21
CA SER A 17 17.63 9.02 -14.66
C SER A 17 18.14 10.46 -14.46
N GLY A 18 17.80 11.07 -13.31
CA GLY A 18 18.24 12.42 -12.94
C GLY A 18 17.39 13.56 -13.52
N THR A 19 16.31 13.28 -14.23
CA THR A 19 15.46 14.30 -14.86
C THR A 19 14.43 14.93 -13.92
N ARG A 20 14.20 14.35 -12.73
CA ARG A 20 13.26 14.87 -11.72
C ARG A 20 13.70 14.55 -10.30
N SER A 21 13.11 15.27 -9.35
CA SER A 21 13.23 14.96 -7.92
C SER A 21 12.70 13.54 -7.62
N PRO A 22 13.30 12.84 -6.65
CA PRO A 22 12.88 11.49 -6.26
C PRO A 22 11.56 11.54 -5.49
N LEU A 23 10.45 11.55 -6.22
CA LEU A 23 9.10 11.52 -5.66
C LEU A 23 8.48 10.13 -5.82
N TYR A 24 7.95 9.58 -4.73
CA TYR A 24 7.22 8.32 -4.76
C TYR A 24 5.99 8.37 -3.85
N ALA A 25 4.88 7.78 -4.30
CA ALA A 25 3.60 7.92 -3.59
C ALA A 25 3.56 7.20 -2.24
N GLY A 26 4.32 6.10 -2.14
CA GLY A 26 4.25 5.14 -1.03
C GLY A 26 5.31 5.27 0.06
N LEU A 27 6.42 5.93 -0.25
CA LEU A 27 7.52 6.15 0.69
C LEU A 27 8.32 7.39 0.31
N ASP A 28 9.21 7.79 1.22
CA ASP A 28 10.13 8.88 1.02
C ASP A 28 11.34 8.45 0.18
N ALA A 29 11.25 8.68 -1.14
CA ALA A 29 12.26 8.18 -2.08
C ALA A 29 13.62 8.87 -1.91
N GLU A 30 13.66 10.12 -1.45
CA GLU A 30 14.91 10.80 -1.13
C GLU A 30 15.60 10.13 0.07
N MET A 31 14.90 9.94 1.19
CA MET A 31 15.47 9.25 2.33
C MET A 31 15.87 7.81 2.01
N PHE A 32 15.10 7.12 1.17
CA PHE A 32 15.45 5.80 0.69
C PHE A 32 16.83 5.81 -0.01
N LEU A 33 17.05 6.76 -0.93
CA LEU A 33 18.30 6.86 -1.67
C LEU A 33 19.46 7.26 -0.75
N ASN A 34 19.26 8.25 0.12
CA ASN A 34 20.28 8.71 1.06
C ASN A 34 20.73 7.62 2.04
N ASN A 35 19.79 6.76 2.45
CA ASN A 35 20.07 5.68 3.40
C ASN A 35 20.29 4.31 2.74
N TYR A 36 20.39 4.26 1.40
CA TYR A 36 20.33 3.02 0.64
C TYR A 36 21.30 1.95 1.17
N PHE A 37 22.52 2.30 1.54
CA PHE A 37 23.49 1.30 2.00
C PHE A 37 23.22 0.78 3.43
N GLN A 38 22.45 1.51 4.25
CA GLN A 38 22.02 1.06 5.58
C GLN A 38 20.70 0.27 5.57
N LEU A 39 19.87 0.41 4.53
CA LEU A 39 18.61 -0.32 4.42
C LEU A 39 18.80 -1.85 4.41
N SER A 40 17.79 -2.56 4.90
CA SER A 40 17.80 -4.03 4.89
C SER A 40 17.90 -4.59 3.46
N ALA A 41 18.49 -5.78 3.31
CA ALA A 41 18.60 -6.42 2.00
C ALA A 41 17.21 -6.67 1.35
N ALA A 42 16.19 -7.01 2.15
CA ALA A 42 14.85 -7.26 1.64
C ALA A 42 14.25 -6.01 0.97
N VAL A 43 14.35 -4.86 1.64
CA VAL A 43 13.85 -3.56 1.13
C VAL A 43 14.53 -3.20 -0.18
N ARG A 44 15.87 -3.18 -0.20
CA ARG A 44 16.65 -2.78 -1.38
C ARG A 44 16.38 -3.65 -2.58
N LEU A 45 16.42 -4.97 -2.38
CA LEU A 45 16.20 -5.93 -3.46
C LEU A 45 14.76 -5.85 -3.99
N THR A 46 13.80 -5.53 -3.13
CA THR A 46 12.41 -5.31 -3.56
C THR A 46 12.32 -4.10 -4.50
N PHE A 47 12.92 -2.97 -4.14
CA PHE A 47 12.93 -1.79 -5.01
C PHE A 47 13.78 -1.99 -6.28
N CYS A 48 14.86 -2.77 -6.23
CA CYS A 48 15.59 -3.18 -7.42
C CYS A 48 14.71 -4.00 -8.39
N ALA A 49 13.83 -4.85 -7.87
CA ALA A 49 12.89 -5.60 -8.69
C ALA A 49 11.92 -4.68 -9.43
N PHE A 50 11.39 -3.65 -8.76
CA PHE A 50 10.53 -2.63 -9.38
C PHE A 50 11.29 -1.80 -10.40
N ALA A 51 12.48 -1.33 -10.05
CA ALA A 51 13.30 -0.52 -10.95
C ALA A 51 13.69 -1.29 -12.22
N ALA A 52 14.08 -2.56 -12.09
CA ALA A 52 14.36 -3.43 -13.24
C ALA A 52 13.10 -3.68 -14.09
N HIS A 53 11.93 -3.84 -13.46
CA HIS A 53 10.67 -4.03 -14.17
C HIS A 53 10.23 -2.76 -14.93
N ASP A 54 10.34 -1.56 -14.33
CA ASP A 54 10.06 -0.26 -14.99
C ASP A 54 10.96 -0.04 -16.21
N LEU A 55 12.19 -0.53 -16.14
CA LEU A 55 13.16 -0.52 -17.24
C LEU A 55 13.00 -1.70 -18.22
N SER A 56 11.87 -2.43 -18.14
CA SER A 56 11.55 -3.56 -19.02
C SER A 56 12.57 -4.72 -19.01
N ASN A 57 13.36 -4.85 -17.94
CA ASN A 57 14.30 -5.95 -17.75
C ASN A 57 13.71 -7.02 -16.83
N GLU A 58 12.82 -7.83 -17.40
CA GLU A 58 12.02 -8.80 -16.67
C GLU A 58 12.86 -9.89 -15.99
N THR A 59 13.88 -10.42 -16.67
CA THR A 59 14.79 -11.43 -16.12
C THR A 59 15.50 -10.92 -14.87
N LEU A 60 15.98 -9.67 -14.92
CA LEU A 60 16.64 -9.05 -13.77
C LEU A 60 15.64 -8.75 -12.64
N ALA A 61 14.45 -8.26 -12.97
CA ALA A 61 13.38 -8.01 -12.01
C ALA A 61 12.99 -9.28 -11.22
N ILE A 62 12.79 -10.41 -11.92
CA ILE A 62 12.49 -11.70 -11.29
C ILE A 62 13.66 -12.16 -10.41
N SER A 63 14.91 -11.96 -10.85
CA SER A 63 16.10 -12.29 -10.06
C SER A 63 16.14 -11.52 -8.73
N TYR A 64 15.91 -10.19 -8.77
CA TYR A 64 15.82 -9.37 -7.57
C TYR A 64 14.66 -9.76 -6.66
N TYR A 65 13.47 -10.01 -7.22
CA TYR A 65 12.30 -10.46 -6.47
C TYR A 65 12.57 -11.77 -5.71
N LYS A 66 13.15 -12.78 -6.38
CA LYS A 66 13.54 -14.05 -5.73
C LYS A 66 14.54 -13.83 -4.60
N ARG A 67 15.53 -12.96 -4.80
CA ARG A 67 16.53 -12.61 -3.77
C ARG A 67 15.90 -11.84 -2.60
N ALA A 68 14.97 -10.93 -2.86
CA ALA A 68 14.25 -10.18 -1.84
C ALA A 68 13.44 -11.11 -0.93
N ARG A 69 12.67 -12.03 -1.52
CA ARG A 69 11.94 -13.07 -0.79
C ARG A 69 12.85 -13.94 0.06
N LYS A 70 13.97 -14.38 -0.50
CA LYS A 70 14.98 -15.16 0.23
C LYS A 70 15.58 -14.37 1.40
N ALA A 71 15.85 -13.08 1.22
CA ALA A 71 16.37 -12.22 2.27
C ALA A 71 15.35 -12.03 3.41
N LEU A 72 14.07 -11.93 3.08
CA LEU A 72 12.98 -11.82 4.03
C LEU A 72 12.80 -13.11 4.84
N ALA A 73 12.77 -14.27 4.17
CA ALA A 73 12.58 -15.58 4.81
C ALA A 73 13.73 -15.99 5.75
N ARG A 74 14.93 -15.41 5.59
CA ARG A 74 16.11 -15.73 6.42
C ARG A 74 16.05 -15.15 7.83
N LYS A 75 15.12 -14.25 8.13
CA LYS A 75 14.97 -13.65 9.45
C LYS A 75 13.67 -14.18 10.08
N PRO A 76 13.74 -15.21 10.93
CA PRO A 76 12.53 -15.83 11.51
C PRO A 76 11.75 -14.87 12.42
N PHE A 77 12.44 -13.90 13.02
CA PHE A 77 11.83 -12.86 13.85
C PHE A 77 12.24 -11.49 13.30
N ILE A 78 11.37 -10.85 12.53
CA ILE A 78 11.55 -9.46 12.10
C ILE A 78 10.59 -8.61 12.91
N LYS A 79 11.14 -7.71 13.73
CA LYS A 79 10.34 -6.69 14.41
C LYS A 79 9.60 -5.85 13.35
N PRO A 80 8.29 -5.61 13.48
CA PRO A 80 7.57 -4.73 12.58
C PRO A 80 8.22 -3.36 12.46
N SER A 81 8.28 -2.85 11.24
CA SER A 81 8.78 -1.52 10.92
C SER A 81 8.08 -0.98 9.67
N LEU A 82 8.14 0.33 9.43
CA LEU A 82 7.58 0.93 8.21
C LEU A 82 8.20 0.31 6.96
N GLU A 83 9.53 0.14 6.96
CA GLU A 83 10.27 -0.52 5.89
C GLU A 83 9.77 -1.94 5.60
N LEU A 84 9.41 -2.69 6.64
CA LEU A 84 8.90 -4.04 6.50
C LEU A 84 7.51 -4.04 5.87
N VAL A 85 6.61 -3.14 6.31
CA VAL A 85 5.28 -2.98 5.69
C VAL A 85 5.42 -2.60 4.22
N GLN A 86 6.26 -1.62 3.89
CA GLN A 86 6.54 -1.19 2.52
C GLN A 86 7.10 -2.35 1.67
N THR A 87 8.00 -3.16 2.24
CA THR A 87 8.55 -4.36 1.60
C THR A 87 7.45 -5.37 1.28
N TYR A 88 6.61 -5.72 2.25
CA TYR A 88 5.48 -6.63 2.04
C TYR A 88 4.52 -6.11 0.97
N THR A 89 4.23 -4.80 1.00
CA THR A 89 3.34 -4.14 0.04
C THR A 89 3.87 -4.23 -1.38
N CYS A 90 5.15 -3.92 -1.58
CA CYS A 90 5.79 -4.02 -2.89
C CYS A 90 5.90 -5.48 -3.35
N LEU A 91 6.24 -6.42 -2.47
CA LEU A 91 6.30 -7.84 -2.83
C LEU A 91 4.91 -8.41 -3.18
N PHE A 92 3.84 -7.98 -2.50
CA PHE A 92 2.46 -8.29 -2.87
C PHE A 92 2.18 -7.84 -4.30
N HIS A 93 2.41 -6.55 -4.60
CA HIS A 93 2.11 -5.99 -5.91
C HIS A 93 2.91 -6.69 -7.02
N PHE A 94 4.21 -6.93 -6.79
CA PHE A 94 5.05 -7.65 -7.74
C PHE A 94 4.52 -9.08 -7.97
N ALA A 95 4.18 -9.82 -6.91
CA ALA A 95 3.67 -11.18 -7.01
C ALA A 95 2.34 -11.26 -7.78
N ILE A 96 1.41 -10.32 -7.54
CA ILE A 96 0.16 -10.22 -8.32
C ILE A 96 0.46 -10.00 -9.80
N ASN A 97 1.33 -9.05 -10.15
CA ASN A 97 1.67 -8.75 -11.54
C ASN A 97 2.36 -9.91 -12.27
N LYS A 98 2.90 -10.90 -11.53
CA LYS A 98 3.48 -12.13 -12.08
C LYS A 98 2.54 -13.33 -12.03
N GLY A 99 1.25 -13.11 -11.73
CA GLY A 99 0.27 -14.19 -11.65
C GLY A 99 0.51 -15.15 -10.49
N GLN A 100 1.05 -14.67 -9.37
CA GLN A 100 1.31 -15.47 -8.16
C GLN A 100 0.40 -15.05 -6.98
N PRO A 101 -0.93 -15.19 -7.10
CA PRO A 101 -1.88 -14.66 -6.09
C PRO A 101 -1.71 -15.31 -4.71
N VAL A 102 -1.50 -16.62 -4.63
CA VAL A 102 -1.30 -17.33 -3.35
C VAL A 102 -0.09 -16.78 -2.58
N ILE A 103 1.02 -16.53 -3.29
CA ILE A 103 2.23 -15.95 -2.71
C ILE A 103 1.99 -14.49 -2.33
N ALA A 104 1.29 -13.74 -3.18
CA ALA A 104 0.95 -12.35 -2.90
C ALA A 104 0.15 -12.23 -1.60
N LEU A 105 -0.91 -13.03 -1.42
CA LEU A 105 -1.76 -12.99 -0.23
C LEU A 105 -0.97 -13.20 1.08
N GLN A 106 0.09 -14.02 1.06
CA GLN A 106 0.97 -14.19 2.22
C GLN A 106 1.68 -12.88 2.60
N PHE A 107 2.13 -12.09 1.62
CA PHE A 107 2.73 -10.79 1.86
C PHE A 107 1.70 -9.77 2.34
N LEU A 108 0.51 -9.75 1.73
CA LEU A 108 -0.56 -8.84 2.16
C LEU A 108 -0.98 -9.10 3.62
N ARG A 109 -1.20 -10.38 4.00
CA ARG A 109 -1.49 -10.76 5.39
C ARG A 109 -0.39 -10.31 6.36
N SER A 110 0.87 -10.58 6.02
CA SER A 110 2.02 -10.18 6.84
C SER A 110 2.13 -8.66 7.00
N GLY A 111 1.88 -7.91 5.93
CA GLY A 111 1.89 -6.46 5.95
C GLY A 111 0.74 -5.86 6.76
N LEU A 112 -0.48 -6.41 6.64
CA LEU A 112 -1.64 -6.00 7.45
C LEU A 112 -1.42 -6.26 8.93
N GLN A 113 -0.87 -7.43 9.27
CA GLN A 113 -0.48 -7.74 10.65
C GLN A 113 0.56 -6.74 11.17
N SER A 114 1.55 -6.39 10.34
CA SER A 114 2.57 -5.39 10.69
C SER A 114 1.98 -3.98 10.89
N ILE A 115 0.95 -3.57 10.12
CA ILE A 115 0.22 -2.33 10.39
C ILE A 115 -0.39 -2.34 11.79
N ARG A 116 -1.12 -3.41 12.12
CA ARG A 116 -1.81 -3.51 13.41
C ARG A 116 -0.82 -3.47 14.58
N GLU A 117 0.30 -4.17 14.46
CA GLU A 117 1.35 -4.15 15.49
C GLU A 117 1.99 -2.77 15.64
N LEU A 118 2.15 -2.03 14.54
CA LEU A 118 2.67 -0.66 14.54
C LEU A 118 1.61 0.41 14.83
N LYS A 119 0.33 0.01 14.92
CA LYS A 119 -0.85 0.87 15.03
C LYS A 119 -0.87 1.97 13.96
N LEU A 120 -0.65 1.61 12.70
CA LEU A 120 -0.68 2.57 11.57
C LEU A 120 -2.11 2.93 11.13
N ASP A 121 -3.11 2.24 11.67
CA ASP A 121 -4.55 2.51 11.51
C ASP A 121 -5.07 3.63 12.43
N VAL A 122 -4.16 4.32 13.13
CA VAL A 122 -4.41 5.56 13.87
C VAL A 122 -3.47 6.63 13.33
N ASP A 123 -3.99 7.83 13.07
CA ASP A 123 -3.16 8.92 12.55
C ASP A 123 -2.00 9.23 13.51
N PRO A 124 -0.78 9.48 13.00
CA PRO A 124 0.35 9.82 13.85
C PRO A 124 0.15 11.10 14.67
N ASP A 125 -0.75 12.02 14.28
CA ASP A 125 -1.11 13.18 15.10
C ASP A 125 -1.91 12.78 16.35
N ASP A 126 -2.68 11.69 16.26
CA ASP A 126 -3.59 11.21 17.29
C ASP A 126 -3.03 9.99 18.04
N SER A 127 -1.71 9.80 18.00
CA SER A 127 -1.00 8.63 18.54
C SER A 127 -0.12 9.01 19.75
N PRO A 128 -0.64 9.00 21.00
CA PRO A 128 0.12 9.41 22.18
C PRO A 128 1.44 8.67 22.41
N TRP A 129 1.52 7.40 21.99
CA TRP A 129 2.74 6.59 22.11
C TRP A 129 3.88 7.05 21.18
N LEU A 130 3.61 7.98 20.26
CA LEU A 130 4.62 8.58 19.37
C LEU A 130 5.07 9.97 19.84
N TYR A 131 4.44 10.58 20.84
CA TYR A 131 4.74 11.96 21.24
C TYR A 131 6.19 12.14 21.70
N SER A 132 6.75 11.16 22.40
CA SER A 132 8.15 11.20 22.84
C SER A 132 9.17 11.15 21.68
N LEU A 133 8.75 10.74 20.49
CA LEU A 133 9.62 10.67 19.30
C LEU A 133 9.72 12.00 18.57
N ASN A 134 8.87 12.98 18.88
CA ASN A 134 8.84 14.30 18.21
C ASN A 134 8.92 14.19 16.68
N LEU A 135 8.07 13.34 16.09
CA LEU A 135 8.11 13.07 14.65
C LEU A 135 7.90 14.34 13.84
N SER A 136 8.77 14.59 12.86
CA SER A 136 8.58 15.65 11.87
C SER A 136 7.38 15.35 10.97
N GLU A 137 6.80 16.37 10.35
CA GLU A 137 5.69 16.21 9.40
C GLU A 137 6.02 15.24 8.26
N ARG A 138 7.27 15.26 7.77
CA ARG A 138 7.81 14.30 6.80
C ARG A 138 7.67 12.84 7.28
N ARG A 139 8.02 12.57 8.54
CA ARG A 139 7.93 11.22 9.15
C ARG A 139 6.50 10.81 9.45
N LYS A 140 5.64 11.74 9.88
CA LYS A 140 4.21 11.48 10.06
C LYS A 140 3.56 11.11 8.72
N GLU A 141 3.86 11.86 7.67
CA GLU A 141 3.32 11.60 6.33
C GLU A 141 3.81 10.26 5.76
N GLU A 142 5.07 9.88 5.99
CA GLU A 142 5.59 8.54 5.62
C GLU A 142 4.76 7.42 6.27
N ARG A 143 4.35 7.57 7.55
CA ARG A 143 3.47 6.61 8.24
C ARG A 143 2.09 6.54 7.59
N ARG A 144 1.46 7.69 7.31
CA ARG A 144 0.15 7.75 6.63
C ARG A 144 0.20 7.06 5.28
N ARG A 145 1.22 7.37 4.46
CA ARG A 145 1.38 6.78 3.12
C ARG A 145 1.63 5.28 3.17
N THR A 146 2.39 4.82 4.16
CA THR A 146 2.60 3.39 4.40
C THR A 146 1.28 2.68 4.71
N PHE A 147 0.43 3.25 5.58
CA PHE A 147 -0.92 2.73 5.83
C PHE A 147 -1.77 2.71 4.55
N TRP A 148 -1.88 3.86 3.87
CA TRP A 148 -2.76 4.00 2.71
C TRP A 148 -2.37 3.11 1.54
N GLN A 149 -1.08 2.85 1.33
CA GLN A 149 -0.63 2.02 0.22
C GLN A 149 -1.09 0.57 0.37
N ILE A 150 -0.87 -0.03 1.55
CA ILE A 150 -1.29 -1.41 1.79
C ILE A 150 -2.80 -1.53 2.03
N PHE A 151 -3.44 -0.52 2.62
CA PHE A 151 -4.89 -0.47 2.72
C PHE A 151 -5.54 -0.47 1.34
N TRP A 152 -5.00 0.30 0.38
CA TRP A 152 -5.44 0.25 -1.01
C TRP A 152 -5.30 -1.13 -1.63
N HIS A 153 -4.18 -1.83 -1.41
CA HIS A 153 -4.00 -3.19 -1.91
C HIS A 153 -4.98 -4.20 -1.28
N TRP A 154 -5.29 -4.04 0.00
CA TRP A 154 -6.32 -4.83 0.67
C TRP A 154 -7.71 -4.54 0.12
N SER A 155 -8.08 -3.26 -0.05
CA SER A 155 -9.35 -2.86 -0.67
C SER A 155 -9.48 -3.37 -2.10
N TRP A 156 -8.39 -3.29 -2.89
CA TRP A 156 -8.33 -3.82 -4.25
C TRP A 156 -8.52 -5.33 -4.28
N GLN A 157 -7.86 -6.07 -3.38
CA GLN A 157 -8.03 -7.52 -3.25
C GLN A 157 -9.47 -7.89 -2.89
N ARG A 158 -10.07 -7.17 -1.94
CA ARG A 158 -11.47 -7.37 -1.55
C ARG A 158 -12.45 -7.11 -2.69
N ALA A 159 -12.19 -6.09 -3.52
CA ALA A 159 -13.04 -5.77 -4.66
C ALA A 159 -12.97 -6.88 -5.74
N LEU A 160 -11.77 -7.37 -6.05
CA LEU A 160 -11.55 -8.20 -7.24
C LEU A 160 -11.48 -9.71 -6.98
N SER A 161 -11.12 -10.17 -5.78
CA SER A 161 -10.99 -11.61 -5.49
C SER A 161 -12.32 -12.22 -5.06
N ASP A 162 -12.75 -13.28 -5.75
CA ASP A 162 -13.98 -14.03 -5.39
C ASP A 162 -13.72 -15.05 -4.27
N GLU A 163 -12.46 -15.49 -4.16
CA GLU A 163 -11.99 -16.50 -3.21
C GLU A 163 -10.87 -15.92 -2.32
N ASP A 164 -10.60 -16.56 -1.18
CA ASP A 164 -9.51 -16.21 -0.25
C ASP A 164 -9.45 -14.74 0.20
N ILE A 165 -10.62 -14.13 0.41
CA ILE A 165 -10.75 -12.77 0.93
C ILE A 165 -10.08 -12.68 2.31
N ILE A 166 -9.16 -11.73 2.45
CA ILE A 166 -8.52 -11.47 3.74
C ILE A 166 -9.50 -10.65 4.59
N ASP A 167 -10.21 -11.32 5.49
CA ASP A 167 -11.00 -10.64 6.51
C ASP A 167 -10.06 -10.10 7.60
N PHE A 168 -9.94 -8.78 7.65
CA PHE A 168 -9.03 -8.09 8.56
C PHE A 168 -9.71 -6.80 9.03
N PRO A 169 -9.97 -6.63 10.34
CA PRO A 169 -10.62 -5.42 10.84
C PRO A 169 -9.61 -4.27 10.79
N ILE A 170 -9.69 -3.49 9.71
CA ILE A 170 -8.93 -2.26 9.47
C ILE A 170 -9.87 -1.23 8.84
N THR A 171 -9.71 0.02 9.24
CA THR A 171 -10.53 1.14 8.76
C THR A 171 -9.64 2.33 8.45
N SER A 172 -10.01 3.12 7.45
CA SER A 172 -9.34 4.38 7.11
C SER A 172 -9.88 5.59 7.88
N VAL A 173 -10.97 5.45 8.63
CA VAL A 173 -11.66 6.57 9.30
C VAL A 173 -10.74 7.36 10.23
N ASN A 174 -9.77 6.68 10.86
CA ASN A 174 -8.88 7.26 11.87
C ASN A 174 -7.52 7.71 11.31
N VAL A 175 -7.34 7.72 9.98
CA VAL A 175 -6.07 8.11 9.34
C VAL A 175 -6.34 9.22 8.34
N LYS A 176 -5.66 10.35 8.46
CA LYS A 176 -5.82 11.46 7.52
C LYS A 176 -5.37 11.02 6.12
N PRO A 177 -6.02 11.52 5.04
CA PRO A 177 -5.61 11.19 3.68
C PRO A 177 -4.18 11.67 3.39
N PRO A 178 -3.46 11.05 2.44
CA PRO A 178 -2.13 11.49 2.06
C PRO A 178 -2.13 12.97 1.64
N SER A 179 -1.15 13.71 2.14
CA SER A 179 -1.02 15.15 1.96
C SER A 179 0.34 15.52 1.34
N GLN A 180 0.46 16.75 0.87
CA GLN A 180 1.72 17.26 0.35
C GLN A 180 2.58 17.76 1.52
N VAL A 181 3.84 17.33 1.58
CA VAL A 181 4.85 17.83 2.52
C VAL A 181 6.02 18.44 1.74
N PHE A 182 6.59 19.51 2.29
CA PHE A 182 7.69 20.29 1.72
C PHE A 182 8.88 20.36 2.68
N ASP A 183 10.10 20.19 2.17
CA ASP A 183 11.35 20.33 2.94
C ASP A 183 12.60 20.51 2.03
N PRO A 184 12.93 21.71 1.55
CA PRO A 184 12.03 22.83 1.23
C PRO A 184 11.20 22.55 -0.04
N LEU A 185 11.58 21.54 -0.82
CA LEU A 185 10.88 21.10 -2.04
C LEU A 185 9.84 20.03 -1.71
N PRO A 186 8.89 19.73 -2.62
CA PRO A 186 7.98 18.59 -2.49
C PRO A 186 8.73 17.29 -2.18
N ILE A 187 8.30 16.56 -1.15
CA ILE A 187 8.90 15.26 -0.77
C ILE A 187 8.11 14.08 -1.34
N PHE A 188 6.79 14.25 -1.38
CA PHE A 188 5.85 13.26 -1.90
C PHE A 188 5.07 13.83 -3.08
N PRO A 189 4.52 13.01 -3.98
CA PRO A 189 3.56 13.48 -4.96
C PRO A 189 2.18 13.70 -4.32
N VAL A 190 1.41 14.62 -4.89
CA VAL A 190 0.00 14.82 -4.56
C VAL A 190 -0.76 13.51 -4.80
N ASN A 191 -1.54 13.07 -3.80
CA ASN A 191 -2.31 11.82 -3.87
C ASN A 191 -3.68 11.97 -3.20
N ALA A 192 -4.41 13.02 -3.60
CA ALA A 192 -5.66 13.43 -2.98
C ALA A 192 -6.83 12.46 -3.23
N VAL A 193 -6.70 11.54 -4.20
CA VAL A 193 -7.76 10.61 -4.59
C VAL A 193 -7.73 9.28 -3.83
N LYS A 194 -6.62 8.97 -3.14
CA LYS A 194 -6.37 7.63 -2.55
C LYS A 194 -7.47 7.18 -1.59
N ASN A 195 -7.98 8.09 -0.76
CA ASN A 195 -9.08 7.81 0.16
C ASN A 195 -10.32 7.33 -0.60
N TRP A 196 -10.75 8.12 -1.58
CA TRP A 196 -11.94 7.84 -2.38
C TRP A 196 -11.82 6.55 -3.19
N GLU A 197 -10.65 6.29 -3.78
CA GLU A 197 -10.37 5.02 -4.44
C GLU A 197 -10.59 3.84 -3.49
N CYS A 198 -10.11 3.92 -2.25
CA CYS A 198 -10.28 2.85 -1.27
C CYS A 198 -11.75 2.70 -0.84
N CYS A 199 -12.48 3.81 -0.66
CA CYS A 199 -13.92 3.78 -0.38
C CYS A 199 -14.70 3.05 -1.49
N ILE A 200 -14.45 3.40 -2.76
CA ILE A 200 -15.08 2.76 -3.91
C ILE A 200 -14.74 1.26 -3.95
N LEU A 201 -13.46 0.90 -3.81
CA LEU A 201 -13.04 -0.50 -3.83
C LEU A 201 -13.66 -1.32 -2.68
N ASN A 202 -13.74 -0.75 -1.48
CA ASN A 202 -14.38 -1.41 -0.35
C ASN A 202 -15.89 -1.62 -0.60
N LEU A 203 -16.58 -0.60 -1.13
CA LEU A 203 -17.99 -0.70 -1.51
C LEU A 203 -18.21 -1.76 -2.59
N MET A 204 -17.35 -1.83 -3.61
CA MET A 204 -17.39 -2.89 -4.62
C MET A 204 -17.25 -4.27 -3.99
N GLY A 205 -16.32 -4.43 -3.06
CA GLY A 205 -16.15 -5.67 -2.30
C GLY A 205 -17.37 -6.02 -1.44
N ASP A 206 -18.04 -5.04 -0.84
CA ASP A 206 -19.25 -5.25 -0.05
C ASP A 206 -20.43 -5.68 -0.91
N ILE A 207 -20.66 -4.98 -2.04
CA ILE A 207 -21.67 -5.34 -3.04
C ILE A 207 -21.41 -6.76 -3.53
N LYS A 208 -20.18 -7.06 -3.96
CA LYS A 208 -19.86 -8.38 -4.51
C LYS A 208 -20.13 -9.49 -3.50
N ARG A 209 -19.61 -9.36 -2.28
CA ARG A 209 -19.82 -10.36 -1.21
C ARG A 209 -21.30 -10.57 -0.92
N ARG A 210 -22.11 -9.52 -0.98
CA ARG A 210 -23.55 -9.65 -0.76
C ARG A 210 -24.25 -10.49 -1.83
N TYR A 211 -23.81 -10.35 -3.08
CA TYR A 211 -24.40 -11.04 -4.23
C TYR A 211 -23.66 -12.34 -4.62
N MET A 212 -22.62 -12.74 -3.88
CA MET A 212 -21.99 -14.06 -4.04
C MET A 212 -22.94 -15.21 -3.69
N ILE A 213 -23.87 -15.00 -2.76
CA ILE A 213 -24.92 -15.96 -2.41
C ILE A 213 -26.21 -15.50 -3.10
N PRO A 214 -26.75 -16.29 -4.05
CA PRO A 214 -27.98 -15.92 -4.73
C PRO A 214 -29.13 -15.84 -3.71
N PRO A 215 -29.99 -14.81 -3.79
CA PRO A 215 -31.12 -14.71 -2.89
C PRO A 215 -32.12 -15.84 -3.13
N ARG A 216 -32.90 -16.16 -2.11
CA ARG A 216 -33.92 -17.22 -2.20
C ARG A 216 -35.09 -16.80 -3.08
N ARG A 217 -35.38 -15.50 -3.18
CA ARG A 217 -36.47 -14.95 -3.99
C ARG A 217 -35.99 -13.71 -4.76
N ILE A 218 -36.55 -13.51 -5.96
CA ILE A 218 -36.27 -12.32 -6.78
C ILE A 218 -36.64 -11.02 -6.03
N LEU A 219 -37.69 -11.04 -5.20
CA LEU A 219 -38.09 -9.88 -4.40
C LEU A 219 -37.01 -9.43 -3.41
N ASP A 220 -36.16 -10.34 -2.94
CA ASP A 220 -35.04 -10.00 -2.04
C ASP A 220 -33.96 -9.16 -2.77
N LEU A 221 -33.92 -9.20 -4.12
CA LEU A 221 -33.08 -8.33 -4.96
C LEU A 221 -33.63 -6.92 -5.12
N LEU A 222 -34.85 -6.64 -4.70
CA LEU A 222 -35.51 -5.35 -4.90
C LEU A 222 -35.85 -4.64 -3.60
N ALA A 223 -36.06 -5.39 -2.52
CA ALA A 223 -36.61 -4.86 -1.27
C ALA A 223 -35.84 -5.30 -0.01
N SER A 224 -34.65 -5.89 -0.14
CA SER A 224 -33.87 -6.24 1.05
C SER A 224 -33.29 -4.99 1.73
N GLU A 225 -33.26 -4.98 3.06
CA GLU A 225 -32.63 -3.92 3.85
C GLU A 225 -31.16 -3.71 3.45
N ASP A 226 -30.45 -4.80 3.12
CA ASP A 226 -29.07 -4.77 2.66
C ASP A 226 -28.90 -3.97 1.37
N GLN A 227 -29.83 -4.13 0.42
CA GLN A 227 -29.78 -3.38 -0.84
C GLN A 227 -30.01 -1.89 -0.61
N ILE A 228 -30.94 -1.54 0.27
CA ILE A 228 -31.19 -0.15 0.67
C ILE A 228 -29.92 0.41 1.33
N SER A 229 -29.30 -0.35 2.24
CA SER A 229 -28.05 0.02 2.91
C SER A 229 -26.90 0.23 1.93
N LEU A 230 -26.68 -0.70 0.99
CA LEU A 230 -25.66 -0.58 -0.06
C LEU A 230 -25.95 0.59 -1.00
N GLY A 231 -27.21 0.83 -1.34
CA GLY A 231 -27.64 1.99 -2.14
C GLY A 231 -27.35 3.32 -1.43
N MET A 232 -27.68 3.43 -0.14
CA MET A 232 -27.33 4.60 0.68
C MET A 232 -25.81 4.80 0.77
N HIS A 233 -25.06 3.70 0.94
CA HIS A 233 -23.60 3.76 0.99
C HIS A 233 -23.00 4.21 -0.36
N LEU A 234 -23.55 3.78 -1.50
CA LEU A 234 -23.16 4.24 -2.82
C LEU A 234 -23.40 5.74 -2.99
N VAL A 235 -24.61 6.21 -2.69
CA VAL A 235 -24.97 7.64 -2.80
C VAL A 235 -24.09 8.48 -1.88
N SER A 236 -23.86 8.03 -0.64
CA SER A 236 -22.97 8.69 0.31
C SER A 236 -21.53 8.77 -0.22
N THR A 237 -21.00 7.65 -0.73
CA THR A 237 -19.66 7.60 -1.31
C THR A 237 -19.54 8.55 -2.49
N GLN A 238 -20.47 8.53 -3.44
CA GLN A 238 -20.47 9.43 -4.59
C GLN A 238 -20.55 10.91 -4.18
N SER A 239 -21.43 11.23 -3.22
CA SER A 239 -21.62 12.60 -2.74
C SER A 239 -20.41 13.13 -1.96
N SER A 240 -19.60 12.24 -1.39
CA SER A 240 -18.39 12.61 -0.65
C SER A 240 -17.19 12.94 -1.54
N ILE A 241 -17.20 12.52 -2.81
CA ILE A 241 -16.10 12.77 -3.76
C ILE A 241 -16.17 14.22 -4.24
N PRO A 242 -15.10 15.02 -4.04
CA PRO A 242 -15.07 16.40 -4.53
C PRO A 242 -15.28 16.48 -6.05
N ALA A 243 -16.15 17.38 -6.50
CA ALA A 243 -16.50 17.56 -7.92
C ALA A 243 -15.31 17.77 -8.86
N ARG A 244 -14.18 18.29 -8.36
CA ARG A 244 -12.93 18.44 -9.13
C ARG A 244 -12.28 17.12 -9.56
N PHE A 245 -12.75 15.99 -9.04
CA PHE A 245 -12.29 14.65 -9.39
C PHE A 245 -13.32 13.86 -10.20
N CYS A 246 -14.50 14.44 -10.46
CA CYS A 246 -15.60 13.84 -11.21
C CYS A 246 -15.60 14.31 -12.67
#